data_AF-A9FT65-F1
#
_entry.id   AF-A9FT65-F1
#
_cell.length_a   1.000
_cell.length_b   1.000
_cell.length_c   1.000
_cell.angle_alpha   90.00
_cell.angle_beta   90.00
_cell.angle_gamma   90.00
#
_symmetry.space_group_name_H-M   'P 1'
#
loop_
_entity.id
_entity.type
_entity.pdbx_description
1 polymer ?
#
loop_
_entity_poly.entity_id
_entity_poly.type
_entity_poly.pdbx_seq_one_letter_code
_entity_poly.pdbx_strand_id
1 'polypeptide(L)'
;MSEGAVVRERTTSVRAEEYLGPAHVLEARGQAVVIELPDGESAEATMALALPYAPAVGDVLLVIGRGARLYVIGVLHGTGKVTLELQGDVDVRAAGGALRLSGDRGVELRGPEVDLHGDKVRVFAGALVQKAASLVQRVTDLFSLHARESHTVVDGSATTKAKSATVLTEETMTINGKEIHLG
;
A
#
# COMPACT_ATOMS: atom_id res chain seq x y z
N MET A 1 54.87 11.47 -34.87
CA MET A 1 54.64 10.13 -34.28
C MET A 1 54.16 10.36 -32.86
N SER A 2 52.90 10.00 -32.63
CA SER A 2 52.08 10.48 -31.52
C SER A 2 52.14 9.47 -30.38
N GLU A 3 52.62 9.91 -29.22
CA GLU A 3 52.75 9.08 -28.02
C GLU A 3 51.41 9.10 -27.27
N GLY A 4 50.63 8.02 -27.44
CA GLY A 4 49.36 7.83 -26.76
C GLY A 4 49.58 7.47 -25.30
N ALA A 5 49.26 8.40 -24.40
CA ALA A 5 49.21 8.16 -22.96
C ALA A 5 48.06 7.20 -22.64
N VAL A 6 48.39 5.96 -22.29
CA VAL A 6 47.45 5.01 -21.71
C VAL A 6 47.21 5.43 -20.26
N VAL A 7 46.06 6.07 -20.02
CA VAL A 7 45.53 6.30 -18.68
C VAL A 7 45.24 4.94 -18.06
N ARG A 8 46.12 4.50 -17.15
CA ARG A 8 45.83 3.37 -16.27
C ARG A 8 44.81 3.84 -15.24
N GLU A 9 43.56 3.39 -15.37
CA GLU A 9 42.60 3.43 -14.27
C GLU A 9 43.24 2.74 -13.06
N ARG A 10 43.40 3.52 -11.99
CA ARG A 10 43.75 3.02 -10.66
C ARG A 10 42.55 2.25 -10.14
N THR A 11 42.59 0.93 -10.24
CA THR A 11 41.79 0.04 -9.38
C THR A 11 42.25 0.28 -7.94
N THR A 12 41.49 1.09 -7.21
CA THR A 12 41.66 1.25 -5.76
C THR A 12 41.26 -0.06 -5.11
N SER A 13 42.24 -0.94 -4.84
CA SER A 13 42.04 -2.08 -3.96
C SER A 13 41.76 -1.53 -2.56
N VAL A 14 40.53 -1.67 -2.08
CA VAL A 14 40.20 -1.31 -0.72
C VAL A 14 40.74 -2.41 0.19
N ARG A 15 41.99 -2.27 0.65
CA ARG A 15 42.38 -2.97 1.90
C ARG A 15 41.62 -2.29 3.03
N ALA A 16 40.41 -2.80 3.28
CA ALA A 16 39.43 -2.24 4.18
C ALA A 16 39.85 -2.41 5.64
N GLU A 17 40.74 -1.55 6.14
CA GLU A 17 40.69 -1.26 7.58
C GLU A 17 39.39 -0.50 7.89
N GLU A 18 38.91 0.33 6.95
CA GLU A 18 37.62 1.01 6.99
C GLU A 18 37.01 1.02 5.57
N TYR A 19 35.73 0.66 5.46
CA TYR A 19 34.96 0.70 4.22
C TYR A 19 33.66 1.47 4.43
N LEU A 20 33.28 2.32 3.48
CA LEU A 20 31.97 2.97 3.45
C LEU A 20 31.58 3.13 1.99
N GLY A 21 30.57 2.38 1.55
CA GLY A 21 30.19 2.41 0.15
C GLY A 21 29.05 1.47 -0.23
N PRO A 22 28.73 1.44 -1.54
CA PRO A 22 27.71 0.55 -2.09
C PRO A 22 28.22 -0.89 -2.22
N ALA A 23 27.38 -1.85 -1.86
CA ALA A 23 27.64 -3.28 -2.07
C ALA A 23 26.39 -3.99 -2.62
N HIS A 24 26.58 -5.02 -3.45
CA HIS A 24 25.49 -5.75 -4.09
C HIS A 24 25.08 -6.97 -3.28
N VAL A 25 23.77 -7.24 -3.15
CA VAL A 25 23.30 -8.44 -2.47
C VAL A 25 23.47 -9.66 -3.36
N LEU A 26 24.26 -10.62 -2.90
CA LEU A 26 24.42 -11.94 -3.51
C LEU A 26 23.47 -12.97 -2.89
N GLU A 27 23.23 -12.86 -1.57
CA GLU A 27 22.36 -13.77 -0.84
C GLU A 27 21.78 -13.09 0.42
N ALA A 28 20.52 -13.35 0.76
CA ALA A 28 19.87 -12.83 1.96
C ALA A 28 19.51 -13.94 2.95
N ARG A 29 19.95 -13.82 4.22
CA ARG A 29 19.75 -14.81 5.29
C ARG A 29 19.26 -14.13 6.58
N GLY A 30 18.01 -13.68 6.59
CA GLY A 30 17.43 -13.00 7.75
C GLY A 30 18.13 -11.68 8.05
N GLN A 31 18.90 -11.62 9.16
CA GLN A 31 19.66 -10.43 9.55
C GLN A 31 21.08 -10.37 8.97
N ALA A 32 21.57 -11.48 8.40
CA ALA A 32 22.84 -11.55 7.70
C ALA A 32 22.62 -11.52 6.18
N VAL A 33 23.49 -10.82 5.47
CA VAL A 33 23.43 -10.67 4.01
C VAL A 33 24.82 -10.91 3.44
N VAL A 34 24.93 -11.77 2.43
CA VAL A 34 26.16 -11.92 1.67
C VAL A 34 26.16 -10.87 0.59
N ILE A 35 27.22 -10.05 0.58
CA ILE A 35 27.36 -8.93 -0.33
C ILE A 35 28.63 -9.05 -1.17
N GLU A 36 28.61 -8.49 -2.37
CA GLU A 36 29.77 -8.25 -3.21
C GLU A 36 30.20 -6.78 -3.08
N LEU A 37 31.44 -6.57 -2.68
CA LEU A 37 32.08 -5.27 -2.61
C LEU A 37 32.54 -4.83 -4.02
N PRO A 38 32.80 -3.52 -4.25
CA PRO A 38 33.20 -3.02 -5.59
C PRO A 38 34.48 -3.63 -6.17
N ASP A 39 35.31 -4.26 -5.34
CA ASP A 39 36.52 -4.99 -5.75
C ASP A 39 36.27 -6.46 -6.10
N GLY A 40 35.01 -6.91 -6.04
CA GLY A 40 34.58 -8.28 -6.30
C GLY A 40 34.72 -9.22 -5.11
N GLU A 41 35.17 -8.74 -3.95
CA GLU A 41 35.22 -9.57 -2.74
C GLU A 41 33.81 -9.82 -2.20
N SER A 42 33.52 -11.08 -1.86
CA SER A 42 32.28 -11.46 -1.17
C SER A 42 32.48 -11.47 0.33
N ALA A 43 31.58 -10.81 1.07
CA ALA A 43 31.65 -10.75 2.51
C ALA A 43 30.26 -10.80 3.15
N GLU A 44 30.19 -11.20 4.43
CA GLU A 44 28.95 -11.19 5.19
C GLU A 44 28.78 -9.86 5.93
N ALA A 45 27.62 -9.23 5.78
CA ALA A 45 27.26 -8.00 6.47
C ALA A 45 26.00 -8.20 7.33
N THR A 46 25.97 -7.54 8.49
CA THR A 46 24.83 -7.57 9.42
C THR A 46 23.96 -6.33 9.23
N MET A 47 22.63 -6.48 9.21
CA MET A 47 21.71 -5.33 9.19
C MET A 47 21.77 -4.56 10.51
N ALA A 48 22.25 -3.31 10.49
CA ALA A 48 22.44 -2.50 11.71
C ALA A 48 21.16 -1.79 12.19
N LEU A 49 20.23 -1.51 11.27
CA LEU A 49 18.90 -1.01 11.58
C LEU A 49 17.90 -1.82 10.77
N ALA A 50 16.99 -2.52 11.44
CA ALA A 50 15.88 -3.19 10.77
C ALA A 50 14.87 -2.13 10.30
N LEU A 51 15.23 -1.39 9.25
CA LEU A 51 14.21 -0.90 8.33
C LEU A 51 13.33 -2.11 7.97
N PRO A 52 12.02 -1.96 7.78
CA PRO A 52 11.10 -3.05 7.44
C PRO A 52 11.37 -3.64 6.05
N TYR A 53 12.60 -3.61 5.56
CA TYR A 53 13.04 -4.02 4.24
C TYR A 53 13.77 -5.36 4.34
N ALA A 54 13.30 -6.34 3.58
CA ALA A 54 13.99 -7.60 3.39
C ALA A 54 14.87 -7.52 2.12
N PRO A 55 16.20 -7.56 2.22
CA PRO A 55 17.07 -7.54 1.05
C PRO A 55 16.80 -8.70 0.10
N ALA A 56 16.83 -8.42 -1.19
CA ALA A 56 16.72 -9.37 -2.28
C ALA A 56 18.01 -9.35 -3.11
N VAL A 57 18.30 -10.49 -3.77
CA VAL A 57 19.45 -10.60 -4.68
C VAL A 57 19.38 -9.52 -5.76
N GLY A 58 20.50 -8.83 -5.97
CA GLY A 58 20.61 -7.72 -6.93
C GLY A 58 20.34 -6.33 -6.34
N ASP A 59 19.88 -6.23 -5.09
CA ASP A 59 19.78 -4.94 -4.41
C ASP A 59 21.15 -4.30 -4.18
N VAL A 60 21.16 -2.98 -4.04
CA VAL A 60 22.35 -2.20 -3.69
C VAL A 60 22.19 -1.63 -2.28
N LEU A 61 23.08 -2.03 -1.38
CA LEU A 61 23.08 -1.65 0.03
C LEU A 61 24.17 -0.61 0.33
N LEU A 62 23.95 0.24 1.32
CA LEU A 62 24.98 1.08 1.91
C LEU A 62 25.60 0.34 3.09
N VAL A 63 26.89 0.05 2.99
CA VAL A 63 27.61 -0.77 3.95
C VAL A 63 28.76 0.01 4.56
N ILE A 64 28.93 -0.13 5.88
CA ILE A 64 30.07 0.37 6.64
C ILE A 64 30.86 -0.82 7.19
N GLY A 65 32.17 -0.81 7.02
CA GLY A 65 33.08 -1.85 7.44
C GLY A 65 34.21 -1.31 8.29
N ARG A 66 34.62 -2.08 9.31
CA ARG A 66 35.90 -1.88 10.01
C ARG A 66 36.53 -3.23 10.32
N GLY A 67 37.71 -3.48 9.77
CA GLY A 67 38.32 -4.81 9.77
C GLY A 67 37.37 -5.86 9.19
N ALA A 68 37.18 -6.99 9.89
CA ALA A 68 36.32 -8.09 9.44
C ALA A 68 34.81 -7.90 9.72
N ARG A 69 34.38 -6.73 10.21
CA ARG A 69 32.98 -6.47 10.54
C ARG A 69 32.35 -5.54 9.53
N LEU A 70 31.28 -5.99 8.89
CA LEU A 70 30.49 -5.20 7.94
C LEU A 70 29.05 -5.07 8.44
N TYR A 71 28.52 -3.85 8.32
CA TYR A 71 27.17 -3.50 8.73
C TYR A 71 26.44 -2.80 7.59
N VAL A 72 25.23 -3.25 7.30
CA VAL A 72 24.32 -2.55 6.38
C VAL A 72 23.62 -1.44 7.17
N ILE A 73 23.79 -0.20 6.72
CA ILE A 73 23.22 1.00 7.36
C ILE A 73 22.14 1.67 6.50
N GLY A 74 21.94 1.19 5.27
CA GLY A 74 20.89 1.69 4.39
C GLY A 74 20.73 0.83 3.13
N VAL A 75 19.64 1.08 2.41
CA VAL A 75 19.35 0.46 1.11
C VAL A 75 19.34 1.61 0.09
N LEU A 76 20.21 1.53 -0.92
CA LEU A 76 20.32 2.55 -1.96
C LEU A 76 19.36 2.26 -3.12
N HIS A 77 19.28 1.00 -3.53
CA HIS A 77 18.33 0.53 -4.55
C HIS A 77 17.79 -0.83 -4.14
N GLY A 78 16.48 -0.91 -3.96
CA GLY A 78 15.83 -2.10 -3.43
C GLY A 78 14.64 -2.55 -4.25
N THR A 79 14.56 -3.84 -4.53
CA THR A 79 13.42 -4.53 -5.15
C THR A 79 12.71 -5.47 -4.17
N GLY A 80 13.32 -5.68 -3.00
CA GLY A 80 12.83 -6.51 -1.92
C GLY A 80 11.54 -5.98 -1.29
N LYS A 81 10.86 -6.87 -0.56
CA LYS A 81 9.60 -6.56 0.08
C LYS A 81 9.84 -5.68 1.32
N VAL A 82 9.06 -4.61 1.46
CA VAL A 82 8.93 -3.88 2.71
C VAL A 82 7.73 -4.44 3.50
N THR A 83 7.94 -4.90 4.73
CA THR A 83 6.89 -5.36 5.66
C THR A 83 7.03 -4.66 7.01
N LEU A 84 6.06 -3.82 7.35
CA LEU A 84 5.97 -3.23 8.69
C LEU A 84 5.10 -4.13 9.57
N GLU A 85 5.73 -4.89 10.46
CA GLU A 85 5.06 -5.75 11.45
C GLU A 85 5.38 -5.21 12.85
N LEU A 86 4.32 -4.94 13.62
CA LEU A 86 4.40 -4.30 14.92
C LEU A 86 3.59 -5.12 15.93
N GLN A 87 4.15 -5.34 17.12
CA GLN A 87 3.45 -6.04 18.20
C GLN A 87 2.69 -5.05 19.08
N GLY A 88 1.48 -5.43 19.49
CA GLY A 88 0.60 -4.61 20.34
C GLY A 88 -0.21 -3.58 19.55
N ASP A 89 -0.74 -2.59 20.26
CA ASP A 89 -1.55 -1.52 19.67
C ASP A 89 -0.68 -0.53 18.90
N VAL A 90 -1.15 -0.09 17.74
CA VAL A 90 -0.42 0.83 16.85
C VAL A 90 -1.30 2.02 16.51
N ASP A 91 -0.78 3.23 16.76
CA ASP A 91 -1.35 4.49 16.29
C ASP A 91 -0.51 5.03 15.12
N VAL A 92 -1.14 5.18 13.95
CA VAL A 92 -0.54 5.79 12.78
C VAL A 92 -1.21 7.14 12.54
N ARG A 93 -0.49 8.23 12.82
CA ARG A 93 -1.00 9.60 12.74
C ARG A 93 -0.02 10.59 12.14
N ALA A 94 -0.55 11.61 11.48
CA ALA A 94 0.21 12.78 11.03
C ALA A 94 -0.07 13.98 11.96
N ALA A 95 0.94 14.49 12.66
CA ALA A 95 0.81 15.68 13.50
C ALA A 95 0.98 16.97 12.68
N GLY A 96 -0.04 17.84 12.68
CA GLY A 96 0.00 19.12 11.95
C GLY A 96 -0.04 18.99 10.41
N GLY A 97 -0.34 17.79 9.89
CA GLY A 97 -0.32 17.51 8.45
C GLY A 97 -1.40 16.52 8.03
N ALA A 98 -1.23 15.95 6.83
CA ALA A 98 -2.15 14.97 6.26
C ALA A 98 -1.48 13.59 6.18
N LEU A 99 -2.18 12.55 6.65
CA LEU A 99 -1.81 11.16 6.40
C LEU A 99 -2.39 10.73 5.04
N ARG A 100 -1.55 10.19 4.16
CA ARG A 100 -1.97 9.66 2.85
C ARG A 100 -1.45 8.23 2.71
N LEU A 101 -2.32 7.35 2.24
CA LEU A 101 -2.01 5.96 1.91
C LEU A 101 -2.31 5.78 0.42
N SER A 102 -1.33 5.30 -0.35
CA SER A 102 -1.44 5.11 -1.80
C SER A 102 -0.62 3.91 -2.25
N GLY A 103 -1.11 3.21 -3.27
CA GLY A 103 -0.38 2.13 -3.92
C GLY A 103 -0.78 2.00 -5.39
N ASP A 104 0.20 1.82 -6.27
CA ASP A 104 -0.01 1.80 -7.73
C ASP A 104 -0.87 0.63 -8.19
N ARG A 105 -0.91 -0.45 -7.40
CA ARG A 105 -1.71 -1.66 -7.67
C ARG A 105 -2.87 -1.84 -6.68
N GLY A 106 -3.08 -0.88 -5.79
CA GLY A 106 -4.15 -0.89 -4.81
C GLY A 106 -3.67 -0.80 -3.36
N VAL A 107 -4.66 -0.66 -2.47
CA VAL A 107 -4.52 -0.64 -1.02
C VAL A 107 -5.60 -1.56 -0.46
N GLU A 108 -5.21 -2.46 0.45
CA GLU A 108 -6.13 -3.39 1.10
C GLU A 108 -6.11 -3.17 2.61
N LEU A 109 -7.29 -3.03 3.20
CA LEU A 109 -7.50 -2.94 4.65
C LEU A 109 -8.23 -4.19 5.11
N ARG A 110 -7.67 -4.91 6.08
CA ARG A 110 -8.27 -6.12 6.65
C ARG A 110 -8.34 -6.00 8.16
N GLY A 111 -9.48 -6.37 8.71
CA GLY A 111 -9.73 -6.42 10.14
C GLY A 111 -11.12 -6.98 10.38
N PRO A 112 -11.41 -7.45 11.62
CA PRO A 112 -12.76 -7.81 12.01
C PRO A 112 -13.72 -6.60 11.99
N GLU A 113 -13.18 -5.39 12.17
CA GLU A 113 -13.90 -4.12 12.18
C GLU A 113 -13.04 -3.04 11.51
N VAL A 114 -13.68 -2.16 10.73
CA VAL A 114 -13.04 -1.02 10.07
C VAL A 114 -13.99 0.18 10.18
N ASP A 115 -13.60 1.16 10.98
CA ASP A 115 -14.36 2.39 11.16
C ASP A 115 -13.76 3.55 10.36
N LEU A 116 -14.64 4.33 9.73
CA LEU A 116 -14.28 5.54 9.00
C LEU A 116 -15.04 6.72 9.61
N HIS A 117 -14.32 7.54 10.37
CA HIS A 117 -14.88 8.75 10.99
C HIS A 117 -14.40 10.00 10.29
N GLY A 118 -15.31 10.94 10.07
CA GLY A 118 -15.00 12.28 9.59
C GLY A 118 -16.24 13.03 9.15
N ASP A 119 -16.13 14.35 9.03
CA ASP A 119 -17.22 15.21 8.58
C ASP A 119 -17.62 14.94 7.12
N LYS A 120 -16.69 14.40 6.34
CA LYS A 120 -16.89 14.11 4.93
C LYS A 120 -16.07 12.91 4.46
N VAL A 121 -16.76 11.87 3.99
CA VAL A 121 -16.18 10.75 3.26
C VAL A 121 -16.53 10.91 1.77
N ARG A 122 -15.52 10.84 0.89
CA ARG A 122 -15.73 10.79 -0.56
C ARG A 122 -15.13 9.51 -1.10
N VAL A 123 -15.90 8.78 -1.90
CA VAL A 123 -15.45 7.59 -2.61
C VAL A 123 -15.53 7.87 -4.10
N PHE A 124 -14.39 7.77 -4.78
CA PHE A 124 -14.29 7.88 -6.23
C PHE A 124 -13.87 6.52 -6.77
N ALA A 125 -14.80 5.81 -7.39
CA ALA A 125 -14.56 4.46 -7.90
C ALA A 125 -15.27 4.29 -9.24
N GLY A 126 -14.64 3.57 -10.18
CA GLY A 126 -15.32 3.12 -11.39
C GLY A 126 -16.38 2.05 -11.11
N ALA A 127 -16.19 1.27 -10.06
CA ALA A 127 -17.16 0.30 -9.55
C ALA A 127 -17.06 0.21 -8.02
N LEU A 128 -18.21 0.13 -7.35
CA LEU A 128 -18.30 -0.15 -5.91
C LEU A 128 -19.11 -1.43 -5.74
N VAL A 129 -18.52 -2.44 -5.08
CA VAL A 129 -19.17 -3.70 -4.75
C VAL A 129 -19.18 -3.85 -3.24
N GLN A 130 -20.36 -4.02 -2.65
CA GLN A 130 -20.54 -4.26 -1.23
C GLN A 130 -21.27 -5.58 -1.04
N LYS A 131 -20.73 -6.43 -0.17
CA LYS A 131 -21.36 -7.67 0.28
C LYS A 131 -21.42 -7.62 1.79
N ALA A 132 -22.63 -7.61 2.34
CA ALA A 132 -22.85 -7.52 3.77
C ALA A 132 -24.04 -8.37 4.17
N ALA A 133 -24.02 -8.91 5.39
CA ALA A 133 -25.19 -9.56 5.98
C ALA A 133 -26.29 -8.53 6.29
N SER A 134 -25.91 -7.32 6.68
CA SER A 134 -26.80 -6.19 6.94
C SER A 134 -26.14 -4.89 6.49
N LEU A 135 -26.93 -3.98 5.92
CA LEU A 135 -26.51 -2.62 5.59
C LEU A 135 -27.52 -1.64 6.18
N VAL A 136 -27.03 -0.66 6.94
CA VAL A 136 -27.83 0.44 7.48
C VAL A 136 -27.26 1.74 6.97
N GLN A 137 -28.08 2.52 6.27
CA GLN A 137 -27.72 3.86 5.83
C GLN A 137 -28.72 4.84 6.45
N ARG A 138 -28.21 5.70 7.33
CA ARG A 138 -29.00 6.79 7.92
C ARG A 138 -28.55 8.10 7.31
N VAL A 139 -29.48 8.77 6.65
CA VAL A 139 -29.25 10.10 6.07
C VAL A 139 -30.23 11.05 6.71
N THR A 140 -29.73 12.12 7.32
CA THR A 140 -30.53 13.06 8.11
C THR A 140 -31.11 14.21 7.30
N ASP A 141 -30.46 14.55 6.19
CA ASP A 141 -30.85 15.68 5.34
C ASP A 141 -31.27 15.18 3.95
N LEU A 142 -30.31 15.00 3.02
CA LEU A 142 -30.59 14.58 1.65
C LEU A 142 -29.90 13.25 1.29
N PHE A 143 -30.69 12.27 0.90
CA PHE A 143 -30.23 11.11 0.15
C PHE A 143 -30.60 11.29 -1.33
N SER A 144 -29.60 11.50 -2.18
CA SER A 144 -29.78 11.66 -3.63
C SER A 144 -29.08 10.53 -4.36
N LEU A 145 -29.86 9.68 -5.02
CA LEU A 145 -29.37 8.66 -5.94
C LEU A 145 -29.61 9.14 -7.37
N HIS A 146 -28.54 9.33 -8.12
CA HIS A 146 -28.62 9.55 -9.56
C HIS A 146 -27.95 8.37 -10.25
N ALA A 147 -28.74 7.59 -10.97
CA ALA A 147 -28.28 6.41 -11.66
C ALA A 147 -28.98 6.32 -13.02
N ARG A 148 -28.26 5.82 -14.03
CA ARG A 148 -28.87 5.48 -15.33
C ARG A 148 -29.85 4.32 -15.17
N GLU A 149 -29.50 3.34 -14.35
CA GLU A 149 -30.33 2.18 -14.04
C GLU A 149 -30.19 1.87 -12.55
N SER A 150 -31.31 1.57 -11.89
CA SER A 150 -31.34 1.11 -10.51
C SER A 150 -32.16 -0.17 -10.46
N HIS A 151 -31.53 -1.26 -10.06
CA HIS A 151 -32.18 -2.55 -9.88
C HIS A 151 -32.20 -2.89 -8.39
N THR A 152 -33.38 -3.14 -7.84
CA THR A 152 -33.56 -3.49 -6.43
C THR A 152 -34.44 -4.73 -6.35
N VAL A 153 -33.87 -5.84 -5.91
CA VAL A 153 -34.60 -7.08 -5.62
C VAL A 153 -34.67 -7.24 -4.13
N VAL A 154 -35.86 -7.56 -3.62
CA VAL A 154 -36.09 -7.82 -2.20
C VAL A 154 -36.88 -9.13 -2.10
N ASP A 155 -36.29 -10.15 -1.46
CA ASP A 155 -36.93 -11.46 -1.30
C ASP A 155 -38.09 -11.43 -0.30
N GLY A 156 -37.97 -10.57 0.72
CA GLY A 156 -38.97 -10.39 1.77
C GLY A 156 -39.84 -9.16 1.52
N SER A 157 -39.96 -8.33 2.56
CA SER A 157 -40.75 -7.10 2.50
C SER A 157 -39.88 -5.89 2.15
N ALA A 158 -40.31 -5.13 1.14
CA ALA A 158 -39.85 -3.75 0.94
C ALA A 158 -40.90 -2.79 1.55
N THR A 159 -40.45 -1.82 2.34
CA THR A 159 -41.33 -0.78 2.89
C THR A 159 -40.75 0.60 2.63
N THR A 160 -41.58 1.49 2.09
CA THR A 160 -41.25 2.90 1.88
C THR A 160 -42.30 3.72 2.58
N LYS A 161 -41.88 4.52 3.55
CA LYS A 161 -42.75 5.44 4.29
C LYS A 161 -42.23 6.86 4.11
N ALA A 162 -43.08 7.72 3.57
CA ALA A 162 -42.77 9.13 3.37
C ALA A 162 -44.00 9.99 3.68
N LYS A 163 -43.78 11.26 4.03
CA LYS A 163 -44.87 12.25 4.12
C LYS A 163 -45.47 12.53 2.74
N SER A 164 -44.64 12.52 1.71
CA SER A 164 -45.00 12.69 0.30
C SER A 164 -44.05 11.86 -0.56
N ALA A 165 -44.58 11.22 -1.60
CA ALA A 165 -43.81 10.51 -2.60
C ALA A 165 -44.36 10.83 -3.99
N THR A 166 -43.46 11.08 -4.94
CA THR A 166 -43.81 11.30 -6.35
C THR A 166 -43.01 10.30 -7.17
N VAL A 167 -43.70 9.53 -8.00
CA VAL A 167 -43.09 8.66 -9.01
C VAL A 167 -43.47 9.23 -10.36
N LEU A 168 -42.47 9.63 -11.15
CA LEU A 168 -42.65 10.16 -12.49
C LEU A 168 -41.95 9.22 -13.49
N THR A 169 -42.69 8.80 -14.51
CA THR A 169 -42.18 7.93 -15.59
C THR A 169 -42.62 8.52 -16.92
N GLU A 170 -41.73 8.56 -17.92
CA GLU A 170 -42.07 9.04 -19.26
C GLU A 170 -42.96 8.06 -20.03
N GLU A 171 -42.68 6.76 -19.89
CA GLU A 171 -43.35 5.72 -20.66
C GLU A 171 -44.34 4.91 -19.81
N THR A 172 -43.87 3.97 -19.00
CA THR A 172 -44.75 3.01 -18.32
C THR A 172 -44.27 2.72 -16.91
N MET A 173 -45.23 2.71 -15.98
CA MET A 173 -45.08 2.14 -14.65
C MET A 173 -45.99 0.91 -14.54
N THR A 174 -45.41 -0.24 -14.22
CA THR A 174 -46.17 -1.48 -14.00
C THR A 174 -46.10 -1.87 -12.54
N ILE A 175 -47.27 -2.03 -11.90
CA ILE A 175 -47.40 -2.55 -10.54
C ILE A 175 -48.24 -3.82 -10.62
N ASN A 176 -47.62 -4.97 -10.29
CA ASN A 176 -48.31 -6.26 -10.24
C ASN A 176 -48.39 -6.72 -8.79
N GLY A 177 -49.57 -6.63 -8.20
CA GLY A 177 -49.83 -7.05 -6.82
C GLY A 177 -51.11 -7.88 -6.74
N LYS A 178 -51.20 -8.72 -5.71
CA LYS A 178 -52.47 -9.42 -5.39
C LYS A 178 -53.53 -8.43 -4.92
N GLU A 179 -53.12 -7.41 -4.17
CA GLU A 179 -53.98 -6.33 -3.67
C GLU A 179 -53.24 -4.98 -3.76
N ILE A 180 -53.98 -3.93 -4.12
CA ILE A 180 -53.51 -2.54 -4.11
C ILE A 180 -54.56 -1.73 -3.36
N HIS A 181 -54.16 -1.19 -2.21
CA HIS A 181 -54.99 -0.29 -1.41
C HIS A 181 -54.60 1.15 -1.73
N LEU A 182 -55.47 1.85 -2.42
CA LEU A 182 -55.37 3.29 -2.66
C LEU A 182 -56.31 3.96 -1.67
N GLY A 183 -55.80 4.94 -0.93
CA GLY A 183 -56.54 5.64 0.14
C GLY A 183 -57.89 6.19 -0.32
#